data_AF-A0A1A2NDC9-F1
#
_entry.id   AF-A0A1A2NDC9-F1
#
_cell.length_a   1.000
_cell.length_b   1.000
_cell.length_c   1.000
_cell.angle_alpha   90.00
_cell.angle_beta   90.00
_cell.angle_gamma   90.00
#
_symmetry.space_group_name_H-M   'P 1'
#
loop_
_entity.id
_entity.type
_entity.pdbx_description
1 polymer ?
#
loop_
_entity_poly.entity_id
_entity_poly.type
_entity_poly.pdbx_seq_one_letter_code
_entity_poly.pdbx_strand_id
1 'polypeptide(L)'
;MAGGPFPLHDVQCRHLGGAVFITAQTQSGGRVIVDAAGGTVETLDFTADGIAYFWEPTSTGGAPAPTLTQDGDKYTVTGRIKQLHDYTKLSDFTFRVTCPH
;
A
#
# COMPACT_ATOMS: atom_id res chain seq x y z
N MET A 1 11.22 10.12 -1.45
CA MET A 1 11.31 8.67 -1.23
C MET A 1 12.07 8.11 -2.41
N ALA A 2 13.30 7.65 -2.20
CA ALA A 2 14.25 7.42 -3.29
C ALA A 2 13.95 6.09 -4.01
N GLY A 3 13.09 6.14 -5.03
CA GLY A 3 13.05 5.28 -6.23
C GLY A 3 12.88 3.75 -6.11
N GLY A 4 13.05 3.17 -4.92
CA GLY A 4 13.02 1.73 -4.69
C GLY A 4 11.78 1.27 -3.91
N PRO A 5 11.48 -0.04 -3.90
CA PRO A 5 10.42 -0.60 -3.07
C PRO A 5 10.69 -0.32 -1.60
N PHE A 6 9.64 0.00 -0.86
CA PHE A 6 9.71 -0.01 0.59
C PHE A 6 9.96 -1.44 1.08
N PRO A 7 11.04 -1.67 1.85
CA PRO A 7 11.28 -2.96 2.44
C PRO A 7 10.25 -3.23 3.55
N LEU A 8 9.48 -4.30 3.39
CA LEU A 8 8.43 -4.73 4.32
C LEU A 8 8.79 -6.05 4.99
N HIS A 9 8.29 -6.26 6.21
CA HIS A 9 8.41 -7.51 6.96
C HIS A 9 7.08 -7.86 7.65
N ASP A 10 7.02 -9.02 8.31
CA ASP A 10 5.84 -9.54 9.01
C ASP A 10 4.56 -9.49 8.14
N VAL A 11 4.71 -9.92 6.89
CA VAL A 11 3.63 -9.95 5.91
C VAL A 11 2.59 -10.98 6.33
N GLN A 12 1.33 -10.56 6.36
CA GLN A 12 0.17 -11.43 6.51
C GLN A 12 -0.82 -11.11 5.40
N CYS A 13 -1.40 -12.15 4.82
CA CYS A 13 -2.40 -12.01 3.77
C CYS A 13 -3.65 -12.80 4.15
N ARG A 14 -4.81 -12.23 3.84
CA ARG A 14 -6.11 -12.89 3.97
C ARG A 14 -6.86 -12.77 2.66
N HIS A 15 -7.24 -13.92 2.09
CA HIS A 15 -8.04 -13.98 0.88
C HIS A 15 -9.52 -14.19 1.22
N LEU A 16 -10.39 -13.35 0.66
CA LEU A 16 -11.83 -13.36 0.92
C LEU A 16 -12.57 -13.21 -0.41
N GLY A 17 -12.86 -14.32 -1.09
CA GLY A 17 -13.77 -14.33 -2.24
C GLY A 17 -13.44 -13.31 -3.34
N GLY A 18 -12.20 -13.29 -3.84
CA GLY A 18 -11.75 -12.33 -4.85
C GLY A 18 -11.20 -11.00 -4.30
N ALA A 19 -11.27 -10.81 -2.97
CA ALA A 19 -10.54 -9.76 -2.26
C ALA A 19 -9.28 -10.30 -1.59
N VAL A 20 -8.30 -9.43 -1.39
CA VAL A 20 -7.07 -9.66 -0.64
C VAL A 20 -6.84 -8.52 0.35
N PHE A 21 -6.64 -8.88 1.60
CA PHE A 21 -6.25 -7.96 2.66
C PHE A 21 -4.81 -8.28 3.06
N ILE A 22 -3.89 -7.34 2.83
CA ILE A 22 -2.47 -7.49 3.12
C ILE A 22 -2.12 -6.56 4.27
N THR A 23 -1.49 -7.11 5.30
CA THR A 23 -0.85 -6.30 6.34
C THR A 23 0.63 -6.60 6.41
N ALA A 24 1.44 -5.59 6.62
CA ALA A 24 2.88 -5.72 6.82
C ALA A 24 3.39 -4.63 7.76
N GLN A 25 4.67 -4.70 8.09
CA GLN A 25 5.39 -3.66 8.82
C GLN A 25 6.50 -3.07 7.95
N THR A 26 6.67 -1.76 8.02
CA THR A 26 7.85 -1.05 7.51
C THR A 26 9.01 -1.24 8.46
N GLN A 27 10.24 -1.05 7.98
CA GLN A 27 11.44 -1.18 8.83
C GLN A 27 11.46 -0.24 10.04
N SER A 28 10.72 0.87 9.98
CA SER A 28 10.56 1.81 11.09
C SER A 28 9.47 1.40 12.09
N GLY A 29 8.90 0.20 11.96
CA GLY A 29 7.79 -0.30 12.79
C GLY A 29 6.42 0.27 12.44
N GLY A 30 6.29 0.98 11.31
CA GLY A 30 5.01 1.48 10.84
C GLY A 30 4.19 0.37 10.20
N ARG A 31 2.87 0.37 10.40
CA ARG A 31 1.98 -0.62 9.78
C ARG A 31 1.68 -0.22 8.34
N VAL A 32 1.59 -1.22 7.46
CA VAL A 32 1.05 -1.11 6.10
C VAL A 32 -0.21 -1.95 6.02
N ILE A 33 -1.28 -1.40 5.45
CA ILE A 33 -2.55 -2.08 5.20
C ILE A 33 -2.95 -1.82 3.76
N VAL A 34 -3.13 -2.89 2.99
CA VAL A 34 -3.69 -2.84 1.63
C VAL A 34 -4.98 -3.66 1.64
N ASP A 35 -6.09 -3.04 1.27
CA ASP A 35 -7.33 -3.73 0.95
C ASP A 35 -7.57 -3.63 -0.56
N ALA A 36 -7.81 -4.76 -1.20
CA ALA A 36 -8.05 -4.82 -2.62
C ALA A 36 -9.12 -5.84 -2.98
N ALA A 37 -10.01 -5.48 -3.90
CA ALA A 37 -11.09 -6.32 -4.40
C ALA A 37 -11.14 -6.27 -5.93
N GLY A 38 -11.39 -7.42 -6.56
CA GLY A 38 -11.51 -7.49 -8.03
C GLY A 38 -10.25 -7.00 -8.78
N GLY A 39 -9.07 -7.10 -8.15
CA GLY A 39 -7.81 -6.63 -8.70
C GLY A 39 -7.54 -5.12 -8.55
N THR A 40 -8.40 -4.39 -7.84
CA THR A 40 -8.25 -2.94 -7.61
C THR A 40 -8.01 -2.65 -6.13
N VAL A 41 -7.19 -1.64 -5.83
CA VAL A 41 -7.00 -1.17 -4.45
C VAL A 41 -8.23 -0.37 -4.03
N GLU A 42 -8.84 -0.77 -2.92
CA GLU A 42 -9.99 -0.09 -2.31
C GLU A 42 -9.52 0.89 -1.23
N THR A 43 -8.56 0.48 -0.39
CA THR A 43 -7.92 1.35 0.59
C THR A 43 -6.44 1.02 0.76
N LEU A 44 -5.65 2.05 1.07
CA LEU A 44 -4.24 1.92 1.43
C LEU A 44 -3.92 2.89 2.57
N ASP A 45 -3.40 2.35 3.67
CA ASP A 45 -2.94 3.11 4.83
C ASP A 45 -1.53 2.63 5.20
N PHE A 46 -0.59 3.56 5.34
CA PHE A 46 0.68 3.24 5.96
C PHE A 46 1.36 4.43 6.63
N THR A 47 2.27 4.10 7.56
CA THR A 47 3.24 5.05 8.08
C THR A 47 4.65 4.62 7.72
N ALA A 48 5.44 5.54 7.16
CA ALA A 48 6.85 5.35 6.87
C ALA A 48 7.64 6.57 7.35
N ASP A 49 8.75 6.34 8.05
CA ASP A 49 9.62 7.40 8.56
C ASP A 49 8.89 8.48 9.38
N GLY A 50 7.86 8.07 10.14
CA GLY A 50 7.03 8.96 10.95
C GLY A 50 5.98 9.77 10.16
N ILE A 51 5.85 9.53 8.86
CA ILE A 51 4.88 10.19 7.99
C ILE A 51 3.74 9.22 7.66
N ALA A 52 2.51 9.64 7.95
CA ALA A 52 1.31 8.87 7.62
C ALA A 52 0.81 9.20 6.20
N TYR A 53 0.42 8.16 5.48
CA TYR A 53 -0.09 8.19 4.12
C TYR A 53 -1.40 7.43 4.06
N PHE A 54 -2.37 7.99 3.36
CA PHE A 54 -3.67 7.35 3.20
C PHE A 54 -4.23 7.60 1.80
N TRP A 55 -4.80 6.55 1.23
CA TRP A 55 -5.50 6.59 -0.04
C TRP A 55 -6.82 5.82 0.08
N GLU A 56 -7.88 6.49 -0.37
CA GLU A 56 -9.18 5.92 -0.71
C GLU A 56 -9.75 6.73 -1.90
N PRO A 57 -10.67 6.18 -2.70
CA PRO A 57 -11.13 6.81 -3.94
C PRO A 57 -11.64 8.26 -3.82
N THR A 58 -12.22 8.60 -2.67
CA THR A 58 -12.85 9.91 -2.41
C THR A 58 -11.92 10.90 -1.71
N SER A 59 -10.76 10.47 -1.24
CA SER A 59 -9.84 11.27 -0.42
C SER A 59 -8.42 11.16 -0.94
N THR A 60 -8.20 11.37 -2.24
CA THR A 60 -6.88 11.15 -2.86
C THR A 60 -5.96 12.37 -2.87
N GLY A 61 -6.49 13.58 -2.70
CA GLY A 61 -5.72 14.81 -2.94
C GLY A 61 -5.27 14.96 -4.40
N GLY A 62 -6.01 14.37 -5.34
CA GLY A 62 -5.67 14.35 -6.77
C GLY A 62 -4.76 13.19 -7.19
N ALA A 63 -4.38 12.30 -6.26
CA ALA A 63 -3.63 11.11 -6.60
C ALA A 63 -4.52 10.10 -7.37
N PRO A 64 -3.99 9.43 -8.41
CA PRO A 64 -4.71 8.37 -9.11
C PRO A 64 -4.87 7.13 -8.21
N ALA A 65 -5.68 6.17 -8.65
CA ALA A 65 -5.75 4.87 -7.99
C ALA A 65 -4.40 4.13 -8.07
N PRO A 66 -3.92 3.53 -6.96
CA PRO A 66 -2.77 2.65 -7.00
C PRO A 66 -3.00 1.48 -7.95
N THR A 67 -1.94 1.08 -8.63
CA THR A 67 -1.92 -0.13 -9.43
C THR A 67 -1.55 -1.31 -8.55
N LEU A 68 -2.37 -2.36 -8.60
CA LEU A 68 -2.09 -3.66 -7.99
C LEU A 68 -1.77 -4.67 -9.10
N THR A 69 -0.65 -5.38 -8.96
CA THR A 69 -0.32 -6.54 -9.79
C THR A 69 -0.04 -7.74 -8.92
N GLN A 70 -0.56 -8.91 -9.32
CA GLN A 70 -0.34 -10.19 -8.65
C GLN A 70 0.36 -11.18 -9.59
N ASP A 71 1.39 -11.86 -9.10
CA ASP A 71 2.08 -12.98 -9.74
C ASP A 71 2.21 -14.13 -8.74
N GLY A 72 1.31 -15.12 -8.83
CA GLY A 72 1.20 -16.18 -7.83
C GLY A 72 0.85 -15.63 -6.45
N ASP A 73 1.76 -15.83 -5.49
CA ASP A 73 1.69 -15.33 -4.11
C ASP A 73 2.34 -13.95 -3.92
N LYS A 74 2.91 -13.37 -4.98
CA LYS A 74 3.59 -12.07 -4.94
C LYS A 74 2.63 -10.97 -5.34
N TYR A 75 2.62 -9.91 -4.54
CA TYR A 75 1.86 -8.70 -4.79
C TYR A 75 2.79 -7.51 -4.91
N THR A 76 2.55 -6.69 -5.92
CA THR A 76 3.17 -5.37 -6.06
C THR A 76 2.09 -4.31 -6.09
N VAL A 77 2.21 -3.31 -5.21
CA VAL A 77 1.35 -2.13 -5.16
C VAL A 77 2.18 -0.91 -5.45
N THR A 78 1.84 -0.16 -6.49
CA THR A 78 2.56 1.05 -6.86
C THR A 78 1.60 2.20 -7.07
N GLY A 79 2.06 3.41 -6.78
CA GLY A 79 1.29 4.58 -7.13
C GLY A 79 1.90 5.84 -6.56
N ARG A 80 1.08 6.88 -6.60
CA ARG A 80 1.34 8.16 -5.97
C ARG A 80 0.31 8.35 -4.87
N ILE A 81 0.72 8.87 -3.72
CA ILE A 81 -0.13 8.98 -2.53
C ILE A 81 0.12 10.29 -1.79
N LYS A 82 -0.94 10.83 -1.18
CA LYS A 82 -0.85 12.04 -0.37
C LYS A 82 -0.34 11.75 1.04
N GLN A 83 0.32 12.74 1.63
CA GLN A 83 0.57 12.77 3.07
C GLN A 83 -0.70 13.22 3.81
N LEU A 84 -1.05 12.54 4.90
CA LEU A 84 -2.28 12.81 5.67
C LEU A 84 -2.34 14.23 6.25
N HIS A 85 -1.19 14.80 6.61
CA HIS A 85 -1.09 16.12 7.26
C HIS A 85 -0.60 17.23 6.33
N ASP A 86 -0.37 16.93 5.06
CA ASP A 86 0.00 17.90 4.03
C ASP A 86 -0.55 17.45 2.67
N TYR A 87 -1.81 17.85 2.40
CA TYR A 87 -2.56 17.46 1.21
C TYR A 87 -1.96 17.98 -0.11
N THR A 88 -0.97 18.86 -0.05
CA THR A 88 -0.23 19.34 -1.24
C THR A 88 0.95 18.45 -1.60
N LYS A 89 1.39 17.59 -0.67
CA LYS A 89 2.53 16.71 -0.86
C LYS A 89 2.08 15.32 -1.28
N LEU A 90 2.36 15.03 -2.55
CA LEU A 90 2.24 13.70 -3.13
C LEU A 90 3.61 13.04 -3.20
N SER A 91 3.67 11.75 -2.87
CA SER A 91 4.88 10.93 -2.96
C SER A 91 4.60 9.65 -3.73
N ASP A 92 5.57 9.23 -4.53
CA ASP A 92 5.51 7.92 -5.18
C ASP A 92 5.90 6.81 -4.18
N PHE A 93 5.27 5.66 -4.32
CA PHE A 93 5.55 4.49 -3.49
C PHE A 93 5.53 3.20 -4.30
N THR A 94 6.20 2.18 -3.78
CA THR A 94 6.15 0.81 -4.28
C THR A 94 6.25 -0.14 -3.09
N PHE A 95 5.26 -1.00 -2.92
CA PHE A 95 5.29 -2.14 -2.00
C PHE A 95 5.43 -3.42 -2.79
N ARG A 96 6.28 -4.32 -2.32
CA ARG A 96 6.39 -5.69 -2.81
C ARG A 96 6.29 -6.62 -1.63
N VAL A 97 5.37 -7.56 -1.70
CA VAL A 97 5.19 -8.57 -0.66
C VAL A 97 5.02 -9.94 -1.29
N THR A 98 5.36 -10.97 -0.54
CA THR A 98 5.04 -12.37 -0.84
C THR A 98 4.15 -12.85 0.29
N CYS A 99 2.94 -13.25 -0.06
CA CYS A 99 1.97 -13.76 0.92
C CYS A 99 2.41 -15.14 1.39
N PRO A 100 2.69 -15.33 2.70
CA PRO A 100 3.02 -16.64 3.22
C PRO A 100 1.82 -17.60 3.11
N HIS A 101 2.11 -18.87 2.91
CA HIS A 101 1.12 -19.96 2.89
C HIS A 101 0.57 -20.28 4.28
#